data_AF-A0A3P7IK11-F1
#
_entry.id   AF-A0A3P7IK11-F1
#
_cell.length_a   1.000
_cell.length_b   1.000
_cell.length_c   1.000
_cell.angle_alpha   90.00
_cell.angle_beta   90.00
_cell.angle_gamma   90.00
#
_symmetry.space_group_name_H-M   'P 1'
#
loop_
_entity.id
_entity.type
_entity.pdbx_description
1 polymer ?
#
loop_
_entity_poly.entity_id
_entity_poly.type
_entity_poly.pdbx_seq_one_letter_code
_entity_poly.pdbx_strand_id
1 'polypeptide(L)'
;TVNDKLLRDCTANSDLTKNDHTIYQLLELVFNQVAVKNPKEYANFENGKTFLNHPWKFGFTERDCPDVGGGKRLYPGIQKSVRFIEGPGGRNYNNPSLIIDAKKAAFHEDIPLIEKAKALINDDLSRKLSDIAVRRLHHGMKDLWFYTKHTGYESDHQIAGIAEFTAAEMTFETPNGKTVSIMDYFEAKYHIRLNYPNAPLVRVRERGRNNSYPMELGWLRPMQRVTISQQTPDQVHKTTRSCAVPPGERQDNIVRGARALSLFGSENNPYVENAGLYIYREPVKVHGRLLPPPNIKYQNETAHVKD
;
A
#
# COMPACT_ATOMS: atom_id res chain seq x y z
N THR A 1 26.91 13.83 -16.62
CA THR A 1 26.75 12.41 -16.99
C THR A 1 27.44 11.59 -15.92
N VAL A 2 26.73 10.70 -15.21
CA VAL A 2 27.35 9.82 -14.20
C VAL A 2 28.27 8.85 -14.96
N ASN A 3 29.56 8.82 -14.63
CA ASN A 3 30.56 7.95 -15.27
C ASN A 3 31.12 6.94 -14.24
N ASP A 4 31.73 5.85 -14.73
CA ASP A 4 32.30 4.78 -13.90
C ASP A 4 33.33 5.33 -12.89
N LYS A 5 34.09 6.37 -13.26
CA LYS A 5 35.06 7.02 -12.38
C LYS A 5 34.37 7.66 -11.15
N LEU A 6 33.24 8.36 -11.34
CA LEU A 6 32.47 8.98 -10.27
C LEU A 6 31.85 7.95 -9.30
N LEU A 7 31.51 6.76 -9.79
CA LEU A 7 31.00 5.66 -8.97
C LEU A 7 32.12 4.97 -8.15
N ARG A 8 33.35 4.98 -8.66
CA ARG A 8 34.54 4.40 -8.02
C ARG A 8 35.26 5.36 -7.07
N ASP A 9 35.18 6.66 -7.32
CA ASP A 9 35.63 7.67 -6.37
C ASP A 9 34.80 7.54 -5.08
N CYS A 10 35.39 7.74 -3.90
CA CYS A 10 34.71 7.57 -2.61
C CYS A 10 33.55 8.58 -2.43
N THR A 11 32.38 8.27 -2.99
CA THR A 11 31.12 9.00 -2.82
C THR A 11 30.55 8.88 -1.40
N ALA A 12 31.03 7.91 -0.63
CA ALA A 12 30.73 7.76 0.79
C ALA A 12 31.88 8.28 1.65
N ASN A 13 31.65 9.45 2.22
CA ASN A 13 32.44 10.07 3.25
C ASN A 13 31.84 9.74 4.62
N SER A 14 32.67 9.61 5.64
CA SER A 14 32.22 9.55 7.05
C SER A 14 31.43 10.80 7.44
N ASP A 15 31.74 11.92 6.80
CA ASP A 15 30.94 13.14 6.85
C ASP A 15 29.78 13.06 5.85
N LEU A 16 28.61 12.63 6.33
CA LEU A 16 27.40 12.42 5.52
C LEU A 16 26.97 13.67 4.72
N THR A 17 27.35 14.88 5.17
CA THR A 17 27.00 16.14 4.49
C THR A 17 27.74 16.35 3.18
N LYS A 18 28.83 15.61 2.96
CA LYS A 18 29.66 15.67 1.75
C LYS A 18 29.33 14.57 0.75
N ASN A 19 28.37 13.71 1.06
CA ASN A 19 27.96 12.64 0.17
C ASN A 19 27.09 13.20 -0.96
N ASP A 20 27.45 12.90 -2.21
CA ASP A 20 26.63 13.28 -3.35
C ASP A 20 25.36 12.41 -3.40
N HIS A 21 24.22 13.04 -3.13
CA HIS A 21 22.91 12.38 -3.14
C HIS A 21 22.40 12.09 -4.56
N THR A 22 23.01 12.68 -5.59
CA THR A 22 22.56 12.54 -6.99
C THR A 22 22.63 11.08 -7.45
N ILE A 23 23.71 10.38 -7.10
CA ILE A 23 23.90 8.96 -7.45
C ILE A 23 22.88 8.10 -6.70
N TYR A 24 22.64 8.38 -5.41
CA TYR A 24 21.63 7.69 -4.62
C TYR A 24 20.23 7.82 -5.27
N GLN A 25 19.83 9.04 -5.63
CA GLN A 25 18.54 9.31 -6.24
C GLN A 25 18.42 8.64 -7.61
N LEU A 26 19.46 8.69 -8.43
CA LEU A 26 19.49 8.00 -9.72
C LEU A 26 19.27 6.49 -9.57
N LEU A 27 19.99 5.86 -8.64
CA LEU A 27 19.87 4.43 -8.39
C LEU A 27 18.48 4.06 -7.85
N GLU A 28 17.91 4.87 -6.96
CA GLU A 28 16.52 4.69 -6.51
C GLU A 28 15.52 4.77 -7.67
N LEU A 29 15.68 5.70 -8.61
CA LEU A 29 14.82 5.80 -9.78
C LEU A 29 14.91 4.54 -10.64
N VAL A 30 16.14 4.06 -10.91
CA VAL A 30 16.38 2.84 -11.69
C VAL A 30 15.69 1.64 -11.03
N PHE A 31 15.87 1.43 -9.72
CA PHE A 31 15.32 0.26 -9.02
C PHE A 31 13.80 0.29 -8.84
N ASN A 32 13.14 1.44 -9.04
CA ASN A 32 11.68 1.54 -9.02
C ASN A 32 11.05 1.52 -10.41
N GLN A 33 11.85 1.58 -11.48
CA GLN A 33 11.34 1.83 -12.82
C GLN A 33 10.43 0.72 -13.36
N VAL A 34 10.71 -0.55 -13.04
CA VAL A 34 9.84 -1.71 -13.34
C VAL A 34 8.46 -1.52 -12.73
N ALA A 35 8.41 -1.10 -11.45
CA ALA A 35 7.14 -0.90 -10.76
C ALA A 35 6.36 0.29 -11.35
N VAL A 36 7.04 1.40 -11.60
CA VAL A 36 6.44 2.63 -12.16
C VAL A 36 5.82 2.39 -13.54
N LYS A 37 6.44 1.52 -14.36
CA LYS A 37 5.96 1.23 -15.72
C LYS A 37 4.86 0.18 -15.78
N ASN A 38 4.59 -0.52 -14.67
CA ASN A 38 3.59 -1.57 -14.57
C ASN A 38 2.60 -1.28 -13.43
N PRO A 39 1.85 -0.15 -13.47
CA PRO A 39 0.98 0.28 -12.37
C PRO A 39 -0.20 -0.66 -12.09
N LYS A 40 -0.52 -1.58 -13.02
CA LYS A 40 -1.54 -2.62 -12.80
C LYS A 40 -1.06 -3.75 -11.89
N GLU A 41 0.26 -3.96 -11.81
CA GLU A 41 0.87 -5.03 -11.03
C GLU A 41 1.49 -4.53 -9.72
N TYR A 42 1.88 -3.24 -9.67
CA TYR A 42 2.60 -2.66 -8.55
C TYR A 42 2.02 -1.33 -8.10
N ALA A 43 2.01 -1.10 -6.80
CA ALA A 43 1.73 0.20 -6.21
C ALA A 43 2.97 0.75 -5.51
N ASN A 44 3.44 1.91 -5.96
CA ASN A 44 4.59 2.59 -5.38
C ASN A 44 4.15 3.63 -4.35
N PHE A 45 4.86 3.66 -3.23
CA PHE A 45 4.71 4.59 -2.14
C PHE A 45 6.06 5.20 -1.79
N GLU A 46 6.02 6.25 -0.97
CA GLU A 46 7.19 6.97 -0.49
C GLU A 46 8.27 6.05 0.12
N ASN A 47 9.52 6.53 0.07
CA ASN A 47 10.70 5.86 0.64
C ASN A 47 10.99 4.49 0.01
N GLY A 48 10.76 4.36 -1.30
CA GLY A 48 11.10 3.16 -2.09
C GLY A 48 10.22 1.94 -1.81
N LYS A 49 9.06 2.14 -1.19
CA LYS A 49 8.11 1.07 -0.87
C LYS A 49 7.28 0.72 -2.10
N THR A 50 7.26 -0.56 -2.45
CA THR A 50 6.45 -1.08 -3.55
C THR A 50 5.67 -2.28 -3.05
N PHE A 51 4.35 -2.30 -3.29
CA PHE A 51 3.47 -3.42 -2.95
C PHE A 51 2.94 -4.08 -4.21
N LEU A 52 2.68 -5.38 -4.12
CA LEU A 52 2.22 -6.20 -5.24
C LEU A 52 0.69 -6.19 -5.27
N ASN A 53 0.08 -5.84 -6.41
CA ASN A 53 -1.37 -5.91 -6.59
C ASN A 53 -1.86 -7.36 -6.72
N HIS A 54 -1.06 -8.22 -7.35
CA HIS A 54 -1.35 -9.64 -7.53
C HIS A 54 -0.23 -10.52 -6.94
N PRO A 55 -0.07 -10.60 -5.60
CA PRO A 55 1.02 -11.32 -4.96
C PRO A 55 1.14 -12.79 -5.39
N TRP A 56 0.03 -13.45 -5.70
CA TRP A 56 -0.01 -14.86 -6.13
C TRP A 56 0.79 -15.14 -7.39
N LYS A 57 0.93 -14.17 -8.29
CA LYS A 57 1.79 -14.30 -9.49
C LYS A 57 3.27 -14.50 -9.14
N PHE A 58 3.66 -14.14 -7.92
CA PHE A 58 5.04 -14.16 -7.43
C PHE A 58 5.25 -15.18 -6.30
N GLY A 59 4.35 -16.16 -6.18
CA GLY A 59 4.47 -17.24 -5.20
C GLY A 59 4.13 -16.84 -3.77
N PHE A 60 3.41 -15.74 -3.57
CA PHE A 60 2.76 -15.44 -2.30
C PHE A 60 1.42 -16.17 -2.21
N THR A 61 1.03 -16.54 -1.00
CA THR A 61 -0.18 -17.32 -0.72
C THR A 61 -1.19 -16.49 0.08
N GLU A 62 -2.36 -17.05 0.34
CA GLU A 62 -3.34 -16.43 1.22
C GLU A 62 -2.81 -16.20 2.65
N ARG A 63 -1.86 -17.04 3.12
CA ARG A 63 -1.17 -16.83 4.40
C ARG A 63 -0.33 -15.56 4.42
N ASP A 64 0.22 -15.17 3.27
CA ASP A 64 1.00 -13.95 3.12
C ASP A 64 0.09 -12.71 3.01
N CYS A 65 -1.16 -12.91 2.58
CA CYS A 65 -2.16 -11.89 2.32
C CYS A 65 -3.45 -12.07 3.15
N PRO A 66 -3.37 -12.14 4.49
CA PRO A 66 -4.53 -12.41 5.32
C PRO A 66 -5.55 -11.27 5.30
N ASP A 67 -6.83 -11.64 5.37
CA ASP A 67 -7.92 -10.72 5.64
C ASP A 67 -7.81 -10.19 7.08
N VAL A 68 -7.89 -8.87 7.24
CA VAL A 68 -7.90 -8.23 8.56
C VAL A 68 -9.32 -7.81 8.99
N GLY A 69 -10.30 -7.97 8.10
CA GLY A 69 -11.72 -7.72 8.29
C GLY A 69 -12.16 -6.35 7.81
N GLY A 70 -13.45 -6.21 7.51
CA GLY A 70 -14.03 -4.95 7.06
C GLY A 70 -13.63 -4.56 5.64
N GLY A 71 -13.44 -5.53 4.74
CA GLY A 71 -13.03 -5.34 3.34
C GLY A 71 -11.59 -4.84 3.22
N LYS A 72 -10.69 -5.37 4.06
CA LYS A 72 -9.29 -4.93 4.17
C LYS A 72 -8.40 -6.17 4.25
N ARG A 73 -7.31 -6.17 3.49
CA ARG A 73 -6.40 -7.30 3.41
C ARG A 73 -4.96 -6.83 3.47
N LEU A 74 -4.08 -7.64 4.07
CA LEU A 74 -2.64 -7.36 4.01
C LEU A 74 -2.08 -7.73 2.64
N TYR A 75 -1.21 -6.90 2.11
CA TYR A 75 -0.45 -7.19 0.90
C TYR A 75 1.06 -7.13 1.18
N PRO A 76 1.83 -8.09 0.66
CA PRO A 76 3.27 -8.07 0.70
C PRO A 76 3.83 -7.02 -0.27
N GLY A 77 5.01 -6.53 0.08
CA GLY A 77 5.78 -5.59 -0.70
C GLY A 77 7.24 -5.60 -0.27
N ILE A 78 8.02 -4.74 -0.89
CA ILE A 78 9.41 -4.51 -0.50
C ILE A 78 9.71 -3.02 -0.42
N GLN A 79 10.57 -2.66 0.51
CA GLN A 79 11.22 -1.37 0.54
C GLN A 79 12.61 -1.52 -0.04
N LYS A 80 12.96 -0.63 -0.96
CA LYS A 80 14.27 -0.55 -1.59
C LYS A 80 14.93 0.75 -1.18
N SER A 81 16.21 0.69 -0.83
CA SER A 81 17.05 1.87 -0.63
C SER A 81 18.48 1.54 -1.02
N VAL A 82 19.27 2.58 -1.28
CA VAL A 82 20.67 2.39 -1.68
C VAL A 82 21.58 2.88 -0.56
N ARG A 83 22.55 2.08 -0.16
CA ARG A 83 23.59 2.56 0.75
C ARG A 83 24.94 2.18 0.26
N PHE A 84 25.88 3.05 0.58
CA PHE A 84 27.27 2.84 0.31
C PHE A 84 27.91 2.21 1.54
N ILE A 85 28.52 1.04 1.37
CA ILE A 85 29.13 0.25 2.44
C ILE A 85 30.55 -0.15 2.06
N GLU A 86 31.37 -0.53 3.04
CA GLU A 86 32.70 -1.11 2.81
C GLU A 86 32.64 -2.33 1.88
N GLY A 87 31.59 -3.16 2.04
CA GLY A 87 31.28 -4.27 1.16
C GLY A 87 32.42 -5.30 1.05
N PRO A 88 32.46 -6.10 -0.03
CA PRO A 88 33.48 -7.12 -0.25
C PRO A 88 34.90 -6.56 -0.41
N GLY A 89 35.04 -5.27 -0.78
CA GLY A 89 36.34 -4.61 -0.90
C GLY A 89 37.03 -4.37 0.45
N GLY A 90 36.27 -4.37 1.55
CA GLY A 90 36.80 -4.12 2.88
C GLY A 90 36.98 -2.64 3.19
N ARG A 91 37.77 -2.33 4.24
CA ARG A 91 37.95 -0.96 4.74
C ARG A 91 38.44 -0.02 3.63
N ASN A 92 37.90 1.19 3.62
CA ASN A 92 38.17 2.25 2.64
C ASN A 92 37.68 1.97 1.21
N TYR A 93 36.95 0.88 0.98
CA TYR A 93 36.20 0.70 -0.25
C TYR A 93 34.79 1.26 -0.13
N ASN A 94 34.25 1.63 -1.27
CA ASN A 94 32.91 2.19 -1.36
C ASN A 94 32.07 1.35 -2.34
N ASN A 95 31.15 0.56 -1.79
CA ASN A 95 30.31 -0.35 -2.56
C ASN A 95 28.84 0.11 -2.53
N PRO A 96 28.27 0.57 -3.66
CA PRO A 96 26.85 0.85 -3.75
C PRO A 96 26.07 -0.46 -3.56
N SER A 97 25.24 -0.50 -2.52
CA SER A 97 24.50 -1.68 -2.10
C SER A 97 23.00 -1.39 -2.07
N LEU A 98 22.25 -2.23 -2.77
CA LEU A 98 20.80 -2.22 -2.74
C LEU A 98 20.33 -2.95 -1.48
N ILE A 99 19.76 -2.20 -0.55
CA ILE A 99 19.10 -2.73 0.63
C ILE A 99 17.64 -3.00 0.27
N ILE A 100 17.22 -4.25 0.48
CA ILE A 100 15.84 -4.69 0.25
C ILE A 100 15.30 -5.23 1.58
N ASP A 101 14.16 -4.70 2.01
CA ASP A 101 13.45 -5.20 3.19
C ASP A 101 12.01 -5.56 2.83
N ALA A 102 11.53 -6.70 3.35
CA ALA A 102 10.15 -7.11 3.17
C ALA A 102 9.21 -6.19 3.97
N LYS A 103 8.15 -5.74 3.31
CA LYS A 103 7.06 -4.97 3.90
C LYS A 103 5.75 -5.72 3.76
N LYS A 104 4.85 -5.46 4.70
CA LYS A 104 3.47 -5.92 4.67
C LYS A 104 2.60 -4.76 5.18
N ALA A 105 1.53 -4.45 4.48
CA ALA A 105 0.63 -3.35 4.85
C ALA A 105 -0.80 -3.68 4.49
N ALA A 106 -1.76 -3.08 5.21
CA ALA A 106 -3.18 -3.25 4.93
C ALA A 106 -3.63 -2.35 3.78
N PHE A 107 -4.43 -2.92 2.88
CA PHE A 107 -5.06 -2.25 1.75
C PHE A 107 -6.57 -2.53 1.75
N HIS A 108 -7.34 -1.59 1.21
CA HIS A 108 -8.75 -1.80 0.93
C HIS A 108 -8.89 -2.79 -0.23
N GLU A 109 -9.76 -3.80 -0.08
CA GLU A 109 -10.00 -4.79 -1.13
C GLU A 109 -10.71 -4.16 -2.34
N ASP A 110 -10.44 -4.70 -3.53
CA ASP A 110 -11.12 -4.35 -4.78
C ASP A 110 -12.50 -5.02 -4.81
N ILE A 111 -13.45 -4.39 -4.12
CA ILE A 111 -14.83 -4.86 -3.97
C ILE A 111 -15.82 -3.73 -4.27
N PRO A 112 -17.09 -4.06 -4.61
CA PRO A 112 -18.15 -3.07 -4.70
C PRO A 112 -18.26 -2.24 -3.40
N LEU A 113 -18.55 -0.94 -3.51
CA LEU A 113 -18.69 -0.06 -2.35
C LEU A 113 -19.78 -0.54 -1.39
N ILE A 114 -20.86 -1.13 -1.92
CA ILE A 114 -21.93 -1.71 -1.09
C ILE A 114 -21.42 -2.89 -0.25
N GLU A 115 -20.57 -3.76 -0.81
CA GLU A 115 -19.97 -4.89 -0.07
C GLU A 115 -18.97 -4.39 0.97
N LYS A 116 -18.20 -3.34 0.65
CA LYS A 116 -17.36 -2.66 1.63
C LYS A 116 -18.17 -2.11 2.79
N ALA A 117 -19.30 -1.48 2.51
CA ALA A 117 -20.18 -0.92 3.53
C ALA A 117 -20.70 -2.04 4.44
N LYS A 118 -21.21 -3.16 3.87
CA LYS A 118 -21.64 -4.34 4.64
C LYS A 118 -20.53 -4.86 5.55
N ALA A 119 -19.33 -5.02 5.01
CA ALA A 119 -18.18 -5.50 5.79
C ALA A 119 -17.80 -4.56 6.94
N LEU A 120 -18.03 -3.26 6.81
CA LEU A 120 -17.71 -2.29 7.86
C LEU A 120 -18.74 -2.27 9.00
N ILE A 121 -20.04 -2.39 8.72
CA ILE A 121 -21.10 -2.25 9.74
C ILE A 121 -21.68 -3.58 10.24
N ASN A 122 -21.57 -4.66 9.45
CA ASN A 122 -22.22 -5.95 9.70
C ASN A 122 -23.72 -5.81 10.01
N ASP A 123 -24.42 -5.01 9.21
CA ASP A 123 -25.82 -4.61 9.37
C ASP A 123 -26.54 -4.65 8.00
N ASP A 124 -27.88 -4.65 8.03
CA ASP A 124 -28.73 -4.75 6.85
C ASP A 124 -28.89 -3.39 6.15
N LEU A 125 -28.20 -3.23 5.03
CA LEU A 125 -28.26 -2.04 4.17
C LEU A 125 -29.60 -1.87 3.43
N SER A 126 -30.53 -2.82 3.52
CA SER A 126 -31.88 -2.66 2.96
C SER A 126 -32.73 -1.67 3.78
N ARG A 127 -32.31 -1.38 5.02
CA ARG A 127 -32.98 -0.47 5.94
C ARG A 127 -32.16 0.79 6.15
N LYS A 128 -32.82 1.84 6.66
CA LYS A 128 -32.14 3.07 7.05
C LYS A 128 -31.20 2.78 8.22
N LEU A 129 -29.94 3.13 8.06
CA LEU A 129 -28.92 2.91 9.07
C LEU A 129 -29.04 3.89 10.24
N SER A 130 -28.60 3.45 11.42
CA SER A 130 -28.43 4.34 12.58
C SER A 130 -27.31 5.35 12.38
N ASP A 131 -27.37 6.50 13.06
CA ASP A 131 -26.33 7.53 13.01
C ASP A 131 -24.94 7.00 13.40
N ILE A 132 -24.89 5.99 14.28
CA ILE A 132 -23.64 5.34 14.70
C ILE A 132 -23.06 4.53 13.52
N ALA A 133 -23.90 3.77 12.81
CA ALA A 133 -23.49 3.02 11.63
C ALA A 133 -23.05 3.94 10.49
N VAL A 134 -23.77 5.04 10.24
CA VAL A 134 -23.37 6.07 9.25
C VAL A 134 -22.03 6.70 9.61
N ARG A 135 -21.81 7.07 10.88
CA ARG A 135 -20.51 7.59 11.35
C ARG A 135 -19.37 6.57 11.17
N ARG A 136 -19.63 5.29 11.43
CA ARG A 136 -18.65 4.21 11.22
C ARG A 136 -18.32 4.03 9.73
N LEU A 137 -19.32 4.07 8.84
CA LEU A 137 -19.12 4.07 7.39
C LEU A 137 -18.30 5.27 6.94
N HIS A 138 -18.68 6.47 7.40
CA HIS A 138 -17.96 7.70 7.10
C HIS A 138 -16.48 7.56 7.46
N HIS A 139 -16.18 7.13 8.68
CA HIS A 139 -14.81 6.92 9.12
C HIS A 139 -14.06 5.86 8.30
N GLY A 140 -14.72 4.75 7.95
CA GLY A 140 -14.10 3.65 7.21
C GLY A 140 -13.95 3.85 5.70
N MET A 141 -14.65 4.83 5.12
CA MET A 141 -14.74 5.03 3.66
C MET A 141 -14.27 6.42 3.19
N LYS A 142 -14.09 7.38 4.09
CA LYS A 142 -13.61 8.72 3.75
C LYS A 142 -12.27 8.65 3.02
N ASP A 143 -12.11 9.54 2.03
CA ASP A 143 -10.93 9.76 1.20
C ASP A 143 -10.57 8.60 0.25
N LEU A 144 -11.37 7.52 0.25
CA LEU A 144 -11.21 6.42 -0.70
C LEU A 144 -11.67 6.84 -2.10
N TRP A 145 -10.90 6.41 -3.08
CA TRP A 145 -11.20 6.47 -4.49
C TRP A 145 -12.07 5.28 -4.89
N PHE A 146 -13.05 5.56 -5.73
CA PHE A 146 -13.90 4.57 -6.34
C PHE A 146 -14.19 4.99 -7.77
N TYR A 147 -14.65 4.05 -8.58
CA TYR A 147 -15.12 4.35 -9.92
C TYR A 147 -16.56 3.88 -10.09
N THR A 148 -17.30 4.54 -10.97
CA THR A 148 -18.61 4.11 -11.43
C THR A 148 -18.58 3.75 -12.91
N LYS A 149 -19.50 2.91 -13.37
CA LYS A 149 -19.58 2.40 -14.75
C LYS A 149 -20.92 2.67 -15.46
N HIS A 150 -21.88 3.28 -14.76
CA HIS A 150 -23.26 3.46 -15.24
C HIS A 150 -23.38 4.36 -16.48
N THR A 151 -22.37 5.18 -16.78
CA THR A 151 -22.31 6.05 -17.97
C THR A 151 -21.68 5.38 -19.20
N GLY A 152 -21.33 4.09 -19.13
CA GLY A 152 -20.67 3.34 -20.20
C GLY A 152 -19.14 3.45 -20.21
N TYR A 153 -18.55 4.21 -19.30
CA TYR A 153 -17.10 4.30 -19.08
C TYR A 153 -16.79 4.38 -17.58
N GLU A 154 -15.55 4.09 -17.20
CA GLU A 154 -15.10 4.24 -15.80
C GLU A 154 -14.88 5.72 -15.49
N SER A 155 -15.64 6.23 -14.51
CA SER A 155 -15.46 7.57 -13.97
C SER A 155 -14.95 7.48 -12.54
N ASP A 156 -13.78 8.08 -12.28
CA ASP A 156 -13.12 8.10 -10.97
C ASP A 156 -13.61 9.22 -10.08
N HIS A 157 -13.85 8.89 -8.81
CA HIS A 157 -14.41 9.77 -7.80
C HIS A 157 -13.73 9.53 -6.46
N GLN A 158 -13.57 10.58 -5.65
CA GLN A 158 -13.08 10.46 -4.28
C GLN A 158 -14.21 10.72 -3.27
N ILE A 159 -14.35 9.82 -2.28
CA ILE A 159 -15.37 9.94 -1.25
C ILE A 159 -15.00 11.08 -0.30
N ALA A 160 -15.77 12.17 -0.36
CA ALA A 160 -15.67 13.30 0.56
C ALA A 160 -16.37 13.00 1.90
N GLY A 161 -17.38 12.14 1.87
CA GLY A 161 -18.12 11.71 3.05
C GLY A 161 -19.29 10.80 2.69
N ILE A 162 -20.11 10.47 3.68
CA ILE A 162 -21.35 9.68 3.54
C ILE A 162 -22.52 10.61 3.81
N ALA A 163 -23.56 10.55 2.98
CA ALA A 163 -24.77 11.32 3.16
C ALA A 163 -25.64 10.73 4.28
N GLU A 164 -26.31 11.60 5.03
CA GLU A 164 -27.31 11.22 6.04
C GLU A 164 -28.64 10.78 5.40
N PHE A 165 -28.89 11.20 4.16
CA PHE A 165 -30.09 10.90 3.39
C PHE A 165 -29.90 9.70 2.48
N THR A 166 -30.99 8.96 2.26
CA THR A 166 -31.03 7.80 1.37
C THR A 166 -31.25 8.20 -0.10
N ALA A 167 -31.15 7.25 -1.03
CA ALA A 167 -31.42 7.50 -2.45
C ALA A 167 -32.89 7.91 -2.71
N ALA A 168 -33.81 7.44 -1.86
CA ALA A 168 -35.22 7.78 -1.93
C ALA A 168 -35.53 9.16 -1.33
N GLU A 169 -34.79 9.58 -0.30
CA GLU A 169 -35.01 10.86 0.39
C GLU A 169 -34.31 12.04 -0.29
N MET A 170 -33.11 11.83 -0.84
CA MET A 170 -32.30 12.92 -1.40
C MET A 170 -32.78 13.30 -2.80
N THR A 171 -33.17 14.58 -2.95
CA THR A 171 -33.61 15.16 -4.21
C THR A 171 -32.63 16.21 -4.74
N PHE A 172 -32.67 16.45 -6.05
CA PHE A 172 -31.92 17.53 -6.69
C PHE A 172 -32.70 18.09 -7.88
N GLU A 173 -32.41 19.33 -8.24
CA GLU A 173 -32.98 19.97 -9.42
C GLU A 173 -32.22 19.55 -10.68
N THR A 174 -32.97 19.00 -11.63
CA THR A 174 -32.45 18.71 -12.97
C THR A 174 -32.24 19.99 -13.77
N PRO A 175 -31.43 19.98 -14.85
CA PRO A 175 -31.29 21.13 -15.76
C PRO A 175 -32.62 21.64 -16.34
N ASN A 176 -33.65 20.80 -16.34
CA ASN A 176 -35.00 21.12 -16.82
C ASN A 176 -35.88 21.76 -15.72
N GLY A 177 -35.32 22.10 -14.56
CA GLY A 177 -36.03 22.71 -13.43
C GLY A 177 -36.92 21.76 -12.63
N LYS A 178 -36.89 20.45 -12.93
CA LYS A 178 -37.68 19.45 -12.23
C LYS A 178 -36.89 18.88 -11.06
N THR A 179 -37.45 18.92 -9.85
CA THR A 179 -36.92 18.25 -8.67
C THR A 179 -37.21 16.75 -8.76
N VAL A 180 -36.16 15.94 -8.69
CA VAL A 180 -36.26 14.46 -8.78
C VAL A 180 -35.44 13.83 -7.65
N SER A 181 -35.87 12.67 -7.16
CA SER A 181 -35.05 11.88 -6.23
C SER A 181 -33.88 11.25 -6.98
N ILE A 182 -32.82 10.89 -6.26
CA ILE A 182 -31.70 10.15 -6.85
C ILE A 182 -32.19 8.79 -7.37
N MET A 183 -33.06 8.11 -6.62
CA MET A 183 -33.66 6.84 -7.06
C MET A 183 -34.39 6.99 -8.41
N ASP A 184 -35.30 7.95 -8.53
CA ASP A 184 -36.09 8.16 -9.75
C ASP A 184 -35.21 8.61 -10.93
N TYR A 185 -34.17 9.40 -10.67
CA TYR A 185 -33.23 9.83 -11.70
C TYR A 185 -32.48 8.67 -12.33
N PHE A 186 -31.97 7.73 -11.51
CA PHE A 186 -31.24 6.57 -12.02
C PHE A 186 -32.15 5.61 -12.78
N GLU A 187 -33.40 5.43 -12.35
CA GLU A 187 -34.39 4.63 -13.06
C GLU A 187 -34.79 5.27 -14.40
N ALA A 188 -35.10 6.57 -14.41
CA ALA A 188 -35.57 7.27 -15.61
C ALA A 188 -34.47 7.48 -16.66
N LYS A 189 -33.26 7.86 -16.24
CA LYS A 189 -32.17 8.23 -17.17
C LYS A 189 -31.31 7.05 -17.60
N TYR A 190 -31.03 6.13 -16.67
CA TYR A 190 -30.10 5.02 -16.89
C TYR A 190 -30.79 3.66 -16.92
N HIS A 191 -32.10 3.59 -16.66
CA HIS A 191 -32.87 2.34 -16.55
C HIS A 191 -32.30 1.39 -15.48
N ILE A 192 -31.77 1.97 -14.40
CA ILE A 192 -31.21 1.23 -13.27
C ILE A 192 -32.17 1.34 -12.09
N ARG A 193 -32.78 0.20 -11.71
CA ARG A 193 -33.57 0.10 -10.48
C ARG A 193 -32.64 -0.22 -9.32
N LEU A 194 -32.63 0.66 -8.32
CA LEU A 194 -31.74 0.49 -7.17
C LEU A 194 -32.21 -0.66 -6.26
N ASN A 195 -31.29 -1.52 -5.83
CA ASN A 195 -31.59 -2.64 -4.92
C ASN A 195 -31.57 -2.20 -3.45
N TYR A 196 -30.77 -1.18 -3.13
CA TYR A 196 -30.60 -0.62 -1.79
C TYR A 196 -31.01 0.86 -1.73
N PRO A 197 -32.30 1.20 -1.98
CA PRO A 197 -32.75 2.59 -2.01
C PRO A 197 -32.63 3.31 -0.66
N ASN A 198 -32.63 2.54 0.45
CA ASN A 198 -32.49 3.04 1.81
C ASN A 198 -31.04 3.10 2.31
N ALA A 199 -30.07 2.61 1.52
CA ALA A 199 -28.67 2.71 1.91
C ALA A 199 -28.18 4.17 1.83
N PRO A 200 -27.22 4.56 2.68
CA PRO A 200 -26.59 5.88 2.57
C PRO A 200 -25.91 6.07 1.22
N LEU A 201 -25.84 7.33 0.79
CA LEU A 201 -25.15 7.71 -0.44
C LEU A 201 -23.69 8.10 -0.15
N VAL A 202 -22.79 7.90 -1.11
CA VAL A 202 -21.45 8.50 -1.04
C VAL A 202 -21.51 9.94 -1.56
N ARG A 203 -20.98 10.88 -0.80
CA ARG A 203 -20.81 12.28 -1.21
C ARG A 203 -19.43 12.44 -1.85
N VAL A 204 -19.41 13.07 -3.01
CA VAL A 204 -18.21 13.36 -3.79
C VAL A 204 -18.17 14.87 -4.02
N ARG A 205 -17.01 15.49 -3.80
CA ARG A 205 -16.82 16.92 -4.06
C ARG A 205 -15.96 17.09 -5.30
N GLU A 206 -16.56 17.56 -6.39
CA GLU A 206 -15.89 17.71 -7.68
C GLU A 206 -16.08 19.11 -8.24
N ARG A 207 -14.98 19.78 -8.58
CA ARG A 207 -15.02 21.12 -9.21
C ARG A 207 -15.92 22.12 -8.46
N GLY A 208 -15.91 22.05 -7.12
CA GLY A 208 -16.73 22.89 -6.25
C GLY A 208 -18.20 22.46 -6.09
N ARG A 209 -18.65 21.39 -6.75
CA ARG A 209 -20.00 20.82 -6.62
C ARG A 209 -20.00 19.60 -5.71
N ASN A 210 -21.09 19.40 -4.99
CA ASN A 210 -21.32 18.21 -4.16
C ASN A 210 -22.28 17.28 -4.91
N ASN A 211 -21.76 16.14 -5.34
CA ASN A 211 -22.53 15.09 -5.99
C ASN A 211 -22.75 13.95 -4.99
N SER A 212 -23.85 13.22 -5.14
CA SER A 212 -24.15 12.03 -4.34
C SER A 212 -24.36 10.82 -5.25
N TYR A 213 -23.76 9.69 -4.91
CA TYR A 213 -23.88 8.45 -5.66
C TYR A 213 -24.40 7.31 -4.78
N PRO A 214 -25.30 6.44 -5.30
CA PRO A 214 -25.63 5.19 -4.64
C PRO A 214 -24.40 4.28 -4.50
N MET A 215 -24.19 3.70 -3.32
CA MET A 215 -23.04 2.80 -3.06
C MET A 215 -23.03 1.57 -3.97
N GLU A 216 -24.19 1.08 -4.38
CA GLU A 216 -24.29 -0.09 -5.26
C GLU A 216 -23.78 0.14 -6.69
N LEU A 217 -23.55 1.40 -7.10
CA LEU A 217 -23.06 1.75 -8.44
C LEU A 217 -21.55 1.99 -8.50
N GLY A 218 -20.85 1.86 -7.38
CA GLY A 218 -19.42 2.13 -7.27
C GLY A 218 -18.57 0.92 -6.88
N TRP A 219 -17.33 0.91 -7.35
CA TRP A 219 -16.31 -0.08 -7.02
C TRP A 219 -15.06 0.61 -6.49
N LEU A 220 -14.46 0.09 -5.42
CA LEU A 220 -13.22 0.64 -4.90
C LEU A 220 -12.08 0.53 -5.93
N ARG A 221 -11.24 1.56 -6.01
CA ARG A 221 -9.96 1.42 -6.74
C ARG A 221 -9.00 0.52 -5.94
N PRO A 222 -8.26 -0.38 -6.60
CA PRO A 222 -7.32 -1.27 -5.92
C PRO A 222 -6.14 -0.50 -5.31
N MET A 223 -5.39 -1.17 -4.44
CA MET A 223 -4.13 -0.68 -3.87
C MET A 223 -4.22 0.65 -3.09
N GLN A 224 -5.38 0.93 -2.50
CA GLN A 224 -5.54 2.03 -1.55
C GLN A 224 -5.15 1.60 -0.14
N ARG A 225 -4.14 2.25 0.43
CA ARG A 225 -3.59 1.88 1.73
C ARG A 225 -4.55 2.25 2.86
N VAL A 226 -4.78 1.32 3.77
CA VAL A 226 -5.56 1.57 4.99
C VAL A 226 -4.73 2.43 5.94
N THR A 227 -5.30 3.54 6.41
CA THR A 227 -4.66 4.40 7.40
C THR A 227 -4.81 3.84 8.82
N ILE A 228 -4.05 4.36 9.79
CA ILE A 228 -4.16 3.95 11.20
C ILE A 228 -5.55 4.30 11.74
N SER A 229 -6.07 5.48 11.41
CA SER A 229 -7.40 5.90 11.87
C SER A 229 -8.48 4.97 11.36
N GLN A 230 -8.40 4.48 10.12
CA GLN A 230 -9.38 3.57 9.53
C GLN A 230 -9.36 2.14 10.14
N GLN A 231 -8.47 1.82 11.08
CA GLN A 231 -8.37 0.49 11.68
C GLN A 231 -9.01 0.43 13.08
N THR A 232 -9.68 -0.68 13.37
CA THR A 232 -10.09 -1.02 14.74
C THR A 232 -8.90 -1.60 15.54
N PRO A 233 -8.95 -1.60 16.88
CA PRO A 233 -7.92 -2.23 17.70
C PRO A 233 -7.66 -3.69 17.32
N ASP A 234 -8.71 -4.45 17.02
CA ASP A 234 -8.60 -5.84 16.56
C ASP A 234 -7.90 -5.96 15.21
N GLN A 235 -8.17 -5.04 14.28
CA GLN A 235 -7.50 -4.98 12.98
C GLN A 235 -6.01 -4.67 13.13
N VAL A 236 -5.66 -3.73 14.03
CA VAL A 236 -4.26 -3.41 14.36
C VAL A 236 -3.57 -4.62 14.97
N HIS A 237 -4.20 -5.29 15.94
CA HIS A 237 -3.64 -6.49 16.58
C HIS A 237 -3.43 -7.63 15.57
N LYS A 238 -4.42 -7.92 14.72
CA LYS A 238 -4.32 -8.92 13.63
C LYS A 238 -3.20 -8.56 12.66
N THR A 239 -3.08 -7.29 12.28
CA THR A 239 -2.01 -6.80 11.40
C THR A 239 -0.65 -7.02 12.03
N THR A 240 -0.45 -6.57 13.28
CA THR A 240 0.83 -6.72 14.00
C THR A 240 1.23 -8.19 14.12
N ARG A 241 0.29 -9.06 14.51
CA ARG A 241 0.54 -10.50 14.60
C ARG A 241 0.92 -11.12 13.25
N SER A 242 0.27 -10.70 12.16
CA SER A 242 0.53 -11.22 10.80
C SER A 242 1.81 -10.68 10.17
N CYS A 243 2.34 -9.57 10.70
CA CYS A 243 3.61 -8.98 10.30
C CYS A 243 4.82 -9.56 11.08
N ALA A 244 4.58 -10.19 12.23
CA ALA A 244 5.59 -10.89 13.00
C ALA A 244 5.90 -12.25 12.34
N VAL A 245 6.86 -12.25 11.42
CA VAL A 245 7.32 -13.46 10.70
C VAL A 245 8.69 -13.91 11.19
N PRO A 246 8.97 -15.23 11.23
CA PRO A 246 10.30 -15.75 11.52
C PRO A 246 11.37 -15.25 10.54
N PRO A 247 12.66 -15.19 10.94
CA PRO A 247 13.74 -14.68 10.09
C PRO A 247 13.86 -15.37 8.72
N GLY A 248 13.72 -16.71 8.67
CA GLY A 248 13.77 -17.47 7.42
C GLY A 248 12.65 -17.09 6.45
N GLU A 249 11.41 -17.03 6.95
CA GLU A 249 10.26 -16.60 6.14
C GLU A 249 10.40 -15.15 5.68
N ARG A 250 10.97 -14.27 6.52
CA ARG A 250 11.27 -12.89 6.12
C ARG A 250 12.27 -12.83 4.98
N GLN A 251 13.32 -13.66 5.02
CA GLN A 251 14.30 -13.75 3.94
C GLN A 251 13.66 -14.24 2.63
N ASP A 252 12.79 -15.24 2.70
CA ASP A 252 12.04 -15.71 1.53
C ASP A 252 11.12 -14.63 0.95
N ASN A 253 10.47 -13.84 1.81
CA ASN A 253 9.65 -12.70 1.38
C ASN A 253 10.47 -11.61 0.68
N ILE A 254 11.69 -11.33 1.17
CA ILE A 254 12.62 -10.40 0.53
C ILE A 254 12.99 -10.91 -0.87
N VAL A 255 13.37 -12.18 -0.98
CA VAL A 255 13.78 -12.80 -2.25
C VAL A 255 12.61 -12.85 -3.24
N ARG A 256 11.41 -13.24 -2.81
CA ARG A 256 10.19 -13.24 -3.63
C ARG A 256 9.86 -11.83 -4.13
N GLY A 257 9.88 -10.82 -3.25
CA GLY A 257 9.61 -9.44 -3.64
C GLY A 257 10.67 -8.85 -4.57
N ALA A 258 11.95 -9.17 -4.37
CA ALA A 258 13.02 -8.74 -5.27
C ALA A 258 12.91 -9.37 -6.66
N ARG A 259 12.52 -10.66 -6.75
CA ARG A 259 12.21 -11.33 -8.02
C ARG A 259 11.01 -10.71 -8.71
N ALA A 260 9.97 -10.33 -7.97
CA ALA A 260 8.80 -9.67 -8.56
C ALA A 260 9.18 -8.39 -9.32
N LEU A 261 10.16 -7.63 -8.80
CA LEU A 261 10.68 -6.43 -9.47
C LEU A 261 11.87 -6.69 -10.40
N SER A 262 12.21 -7.96 -10.67
CA SER A 262 13.34 -8.36 -11.51
C SER A 262 14.65 -7.65 -11.09
N LEU A 263 14.92 -7.60 -9.79
CA LEU A 263 16.09 -6.88 -9.25
C LEU A 263 17.36 -7.72 -9.17
N PHE A 264 17.33 -8.99 -9.56
CA PHE A 264 18.52 -9.85 -9.51
C PHE A 264 19.16 -9.96 -10.89
N GLY A 265 20.48 -9.80 -10.95
CA GLY A 265 21.23 -9.73 -12.20
C GLY A 265 21.01 -8.40 -12.92
N SER A 266 21.09 -8.46 -14.24
CA SER A 266 20.78 -7.34 -15.15
C SER A 266 19.86 -7.77 -16.29
N GLU A 267 19.86 -9.07 -16.63
CA GLU A 267 19.35 -9.60 -17.90
C GLU A 267 17.82 -9.50 -18.03
N ASN A 268 17.11 -9.47 -16.90
CA ASN A 268 15.65 -9.43 -16.86
C ASN A 268 15.10 -8.02 -16.55
N ASN A 269 15.96 -7.01 -16.46
CA ASN A 269 15.57 -5.66 -16.10
C ASN A 269 16.27 -4.64 -17.01
N PRO A 270 15.59 -4.17 -18.07
CA PRO A 270 16.20 -3.29 -19.06
C PRO A 270 16.65 -1.95 -18.46
N TYR A 271 16.09 -1.53 -17.32
CA TYR A 271 16.50 -0.30 -16.66
C TYR A 271 17.82 -0.45 -15.92
N VAL A 272 18.03 -1.61 -15.28
CA VAL A 272 19.29 -1.95 -14.60
C VAL A 272 20.38 -2.20 -15.64
N GLU A 273 20.07 -2.94 -16.70
CA GLU A 273 20.99 -3.20 -17.82
C GLU A 273 21.42 -1.93 -18.53
N ASN A 274 20.48 -1.06 -18.93
CA ASN A 274 20.79 0.21 -19.61
C ASN A 274 21.56 1.19 -18.72
N ALA A 275 21.42 1.08 -17.39
CA ALA A 275 22.22 1.85 -16.45
C ALA A 275 23.64 1.31 -16.28
N GLY A 276 23.99 0.18 -16.93
CA GLY A 276 25.29 -0.48 -16.81
C GLY A 276 25.50 -1.14 -15.44
N LEU A 277 24.41 -1.47 -14.74
CA LEU A 277 24.45 -2.03 -13.40
C LEU A 277 24.27 -3.56 -13.45
N TYR A 278 24.89 -4.24 -12.49
CA TYR A 278 24.66 -5.67 -12.24
C TYR A 278 24.39 -5.86 -10.76
N ILE A 279 23.21 -6.39 -10.42
CA ILE A 279 22.82 -6.63 -9.03
C ILE A 279 23.12 -8.07 -8.66
N TYR A 280 23.93 -8.28 -7.62
CA TYR A 280 24.26 -9.62 -7.14
C TYR A 280 23.01 -10.40 -6.72
N ARG A 281 22.99 -11.70 -7.06
CA ARG A 281 21.85 -12.59 -6.80
C ARG A 281 21.80 -13.10 -5.36
N GLU A 282 22.95 -13.17 -4.69
CA GLU A 282 23.05 -13.55 -3.28
C GLU A 282 23.20 -12.31 -2.39
N PRO A 283 22.61 -12.31 -1.19
CA PRO A 283 22.88 -11.30 -0.19
C PRO A 283 24.37 -11.25 0.18
N VAL A 284 24.86 -10.05 0.51
CA VAL A 284 26.22 -9.87 1.04
C VAL A 284 26.37 -10.65 2.34
N LYS A 285 27.36 -11.53 2.41
CA LYS A 285 27.70 -12.31 3.61
C LYS A 285 28.68 -11.49 4.47
N VAL A 286 28.42 -11.46 5.77
CA VAL A 286 29.24 -10.72 6.75
C VAL A 286 29.58 -11.61 7.94
N HIS A 287 30.78 -11.46 8.48
CA HIS A 287 31.19 -12.16 9.70
C HIS A 287 30.75 -11.38 10.94
N GLY A 288 29.77 -11.93 11.66
CA GLY A 288 29.35 -11.41 12.97
C GLY A 288 30.28 -11.83 14.10
N ARG A 289 30.25 -11.09 15.22
CA ARG A 289 30.89 -11.47 16.48
C ARG A 289 29.84 -11.53 17.57
N LEU A 290 29.75 -12.66 18.28
CA LEU A 290 28.97 -12.78 19.50
C LEU A 290 29.81 -12.24 20.66
N LEU A 291 29.39 -11.12 21.24
CA LEU A 291 30.07 -10.56 22.40
C LEU A 291 29.64 -11.32 23.67
N PRO A 292 30.56 -11.61 24.60
CA PRO A 292 30.19 -12.27 25.85
C PRO A 292 29.23 -11.40 26.65
N PRO A 293 28.23 -11.99 27.33
CA PRO A 293 27.29 -11.23 28.14
C PRO A 293 28.02 -10.52 29.30
N PRO A 294 27.61 -9.28 29.66
CA PRO A 294 28.22 -8.59 30.79
C PRO A 294 27.80 -9.23 32.11
N ASN A 295 28.63 -9.05 33.14
CA ASN A 295 28.28 -9.41 34.50
C ASN A 295 27.34 -8.36 35.10
N ILE A 296 26.28 -8.80 35.79
CA ILE A 296 25.33 -7.90 36.45
C ILE A 296 25.62 -7.90 37.94
N LYS A 297 26.10 -6.76 38.45
CA LYS A 297 26.34 -6.57 39.89
C LYS A 297 25.06 -6.09 40.57
N TYR A 298 24.48 -6.92 41.42
CA TYR A 298 23.44 -6.57 42.38
C TYR A 298 24.08 -6.12 43.71
N GLN A 299 23.27 -5.70 44.69
CA GLN A 299 23.78 -5.13 45.95
C GLN A 299 24.85 -6.00 46.64
N ASN A 300 24.58 -7.30 46.79
CA ASN A 300 25.49 -8.23 47.49
C ASN A 300 26.04 -9.35 46.60
N GLU A 301 25.62 -9.46 45.35
CA GLU A 301 25.94 -10.59 44.48
C GLU A 301 26.21 -10.13 43.05
N THR A 302 27.12 -10.81 42.36
CA THR A 302 27.32 -10.62 40.92
C THR A 302 26.73 -11.82 40.19
N ALA A 303 25.70 -11.58 39.39
CA ALA A 303 25.10 -12.60 38.55
C ALA A 303 25.83 -12.68 37.20
N HIS A 304 26.21 -13.88 36.82
CA HIS A 304 26.67 -14.19 35.47
C HIS A 304 25.46 -14.60 34.63
N VAL A 305 25.19 -13.84 33.56
CA VAL A 305 24.14 -14.22 32.60
C VAL A 305 24.68 -15.38 31.76
N LYS A 306 23.98 -16.51 31.79
CA LYS A 306 24.25 -17.64 30.89
C LYS A 306 23.42 -17.45 29.62
N ASP A 307 24.00 -17.86 28.48
CA ASP A 307 23.32 -17.92 27.18
C ASP A 307 22.10 -18.87 27.22
#